data_AF-A0A8T4V1K5-F1
#
_entry.id   AF-A0A8T4V1K5-F1
#
_cell.length_a   1.000
_cell.length_b   1.000
_cell.length_c   1.000
_cell.angle_alpha   90.00
_cell.angle_beta   90.00
_cell.angle_gamma   90.00
#
_symmetry.space_group_name_H-M   'P 1'
#
loop_
_entity.id
_entity.type
_entity.pdbx_description
1 polymer ?
#
loop_
_entity_poly.entity_id
_entity_poly.type
_entity_poly.pdbx_seq_one_letter_code
_entity_poly.pdbx_strand_id
1 'polypeptide(L)'
;MYQKQFEQQSQVQQQVDQLELLVKQYMTPEAINRYGTLKSVHQEKAIQSLVILTQLIQQGKIKEKITDEQYKSLLSRMTEKKEIRIKK
;
A
#
# COMPACT_ATOMS: atom_id res chain seq x y z
N MET A 1 -0.03 -34.56 1.28
CA MET A 1 -0.13 -33.56 0.18
C MET A 1 -0.94 -32.31 0.53
N TYR A 2 -1.78 -32.27 1.58
CA TYR A 2 -2.51 -31.05 2.00
C TYR A 2 -1.70 -30.05 2.86
N GLN A 3 -0.63 -30.50 3.52
CA GLN A 3 0.14 -29.68 4.47
C GLN A 3 0.99 -28.60 3.79
N LYS A 4 1.56 -28.90 2.62
CA LYS A 4 2.42 -27.98 1.84
C LYS A 4 1.69 -26.76 1.29
N GLN A 5 0.40 -26.90 0.97
CA GLN A 5 -0.40 -25.81 0.40
C GLN A 5 -0.82 -24.79 1.47
N PHE A 6 -1.06 -25.26 2.70
CA PHE A 6 -1.33 -24.39 3.85
C PHE A 6 -0.10 -23.55 4.26
N GLU A 7 1.10 -24.13 4.19
CA GLU A 7 2.34 -23.41 4.47
C GLU A 7 2.58 -22.27 3.47
N GLN A 8 2.39 -22.51 2.17
CA GLN A 8 2.55 -21.45 1.16
C GLN A 8 1.55 -20.32 1.33
N GLN A 9 0.29 -20.63 1.64
CA GLN A 9 -0.74 -19.61 1.77
C GLN A 9 -0.51 -18.73 3.01
N SER A 10 -0.08 -19.34 4.11
CA SER A 10 0.32 -18.62 5.32
C SER A 10 1.52 -17.72 5.06
N GLN A 11 2.51 -18.20 4.32
CA GLN A 11 3.72 -17.44 4.04
C GLN A 11 3.47 -16.21 3.15
N VAL A 12 2.53 -16.29 2.21
CA VAL A 12 2.11 -15.13 1.40
C VAL A 12 1.37 -14.11 2.28
N GLN A 13 0.48 -14.58 3.15
CA GLN A 13 -0.28 -13.70 4.04
C GLN A 13 0.66 -12.94 4.99
N GLN A 14 1.62 -13.63 5.60
CA GLN A 14 2.59 -13.00 6.49
C GLN A 14 3.44 -11.93 5.79
N GLN A 15 3.82 -12.14 4.53
CA GLN A 15 4.53 -11.13 3.76
C GLN A 15 3.69 -9.88 3.55
N VAL A 16 2.40 -10.03 3.22
CA VAL A 16 1.49 -8.89 3.06
C VAL A 16 1.32 -8.12 4.37
N ASP A 17 1.17 -8.83 5.49
CA ASP A 17 1.07 -8.21 6.82
C ASP A 17 2.35 -7.46 7.21
N GLN A 18 3.53 -8.00 6.91
CA GLN A 18 4.80 -7.32 7.13
C GLN A 18 4.93 -6.04 6.30
N LEU A 19 4.53 -6.08 5.03
CA LEU A 19 4.51 -4.89 4.18
C LEU A 19 3.51 -3.85 4.69
N GLU A 20 2.34 -4.28 5.14
CA GLU A 20 1.32 -3.39 5.71
C GLU A 20 1.82 -2.73 7.00
N LEU A 21 2.49 -3.49 7.88
CA LEU A 21 3.13 -2.96 9.09
C LEU A 21 4.22 -1.94 8.77
N LEU A 22 5.10 -2.24 7.82
CA LEU A 22 6.14 -1.33 7.36
C LEU A 22 5.50 -0.02 6.86
N VAL A 23 4.57 -0.11 5.92
CA VAL A 23 3.89 1.06 5.36
C VAL A 23 3.19 1.88 6.46
N LYS A 24 2.53 1.23 7.43
CA LYS A 24 1.92 1.91 8.59
C LYS A 24 2.93 2.69 9.43
N GLN A 25 4.16 2.19 9.62
CA GLN A 25 5.22 2.93 10.33
C GLN A 25 5.64 4.20 9.59
N TYR A 26 5.58 4.16 8.25
CA TYR A 26 5.82 5.31 7.39
C TYR A 26 4.55 6.11 7.09
N MET A 27 3.43 5.88 7.78
CA MET A 27 2.19 6.67 7.60
C MET A 27 1.87 7.47 8.86
N THR A 28 1.17 8.60 8.67
CA THR A 28 0.55 9.31 9.79
C THR A 28 -0.72 8.57 10.27
N PRO A 29 -1.13 8.73 11.54
CA PRO A 29 -2.37 8.11 12.04
C PRO A 29 -3.61 8.48 11.19
N GLU A 30 -3.65 9.69 10.64
CA GLU A 30 -4.70 10.13 9.72
C GLU A 30 -4.70 9.32 8.41
N ALA A 31 -3.53 9.11 7.82
CA ALA A 31 -3.39 8.33 6.59
C ALA A 31 -3.73 6.85 6.84
N ILE A 32 -3.37 6.29 8.00
CA ILE A 32 -3.75 4.92 8.41
C ILE A 32 -5.27 4.80 8.50
N ASN A 33 -5.95 5.79 9.10
CA ASN A 33 -7.41 5.80 9.20
C ASN A 33 -8.06 5.86 7.80
N ARG A 34 -7.54 6.71 6.91
CA ARG A 34 -8.02 6.79 5.52
C ARG A 34 -7.78 5.49 4.75
N TYR A 35 -6.62 4.85 4.93
CA TYR A 35 -6.35 3.52 4.38
C TYR A 35 -7.33 2.47 4.93
N GLY A 36 -7.58 2.46 6.24
CA GLY A 36 -8.53 1.54 6.86
C GLY A 36 -9.95 1.70 6.33
N THR A 37 -10.42 2.95 6.21
CA THR A 37 -11.71 3.25 5.56
C THR A 37 -11.71 2.75 4.12
N LEU A 38 -10.70 3.08 3.32
CA LEU A 38 -10.60 2.65 1.92
C LEU A 38 -10.56 1.13 1.78
N LYS A 39 -9.83 0.42 2.66
CA LYS A 39 -9.76 -1.05 2.69
C LYS A 39 -11.13 -1.65 2.94
N SER A 40 -11.95 -1.04 3.80
CA SER A 40 -13.31 -1.48 4.07
C SER A 40 -14.27 -1.27 2.90
N VAL A 41 -14.14 -0.19 2.13
CA VAL A 41 -15.05 0.10 0.99
C VAL A 41 -14.54 -0.52 -0.32
N HIS A 42 -13.23 -0.54 -0.53
CA HIS A 42 -12.55 -0.93 -1.75
C HIS A 42 -11.18 -1.58 -1.45
N GLN A 43 -11.20 -2.84 -1.05
CA GLN A 43 -10.00 -3.62 -0.73
C GLN A 43 -8.98 -3.64 -1.88
N GLU A 44 -9.41 -3.75 -3.14
CA GLU A 44 -8.50 -3.74 -4.30
C GLU A 44 -7.73 -2.42 -4.45
N LYS A 45 -8.38 -1.27 -4.20
CA LYS A 45 -7.72 0.03 -4.26
C LYS A 45 -6.74 0.20 -3.10
N ALA A 46 -7.11 -0.29 -1.92
CA ALA A 46 -6.24 -0.28 -0.75
C ALA A 46 -4.96 -1.10 -1.01
N ILE A 47 -5.07 -2.34 -1.51
CA ILE A 47 -3.91 -3.16 -1.85
C ILE A 47 -3.02 -2.48 -2.89
N GLN A 48 -3.60 -1.93 -3.96
CA GLN A 48 -2.82 -1.20 -4.97
C GLN A 48 -2.10 0.01 -4.37
N SER A 49 -2.76 0.78 -3.50
CA SER A 49 -2.12 1.91 -2.83
C SER A 49 -0.96 1.45 -1.95
N LEU A 50 -1.11 0.32 -1.25
CA LEU A 50 -0.08 -0.26 -0.40
C LEU A 50 1.15 -0.65 -1.20
N VAL A 51 0.98 -1.34 -2.33
CA VAL A 51 2.09 -1.71 -3.23
C VAL A 51 2.85 -0.47 -3.71
N ILE A 52 2.15 0.59 -4.13
CA ILE A 52 2.79 1.83 -4.58
C ILE A 52 3.54 2.50 -3.42
N LEU A 53 2.93 2.59 -2.24
CA LEU A 53 3.58 3.18 -1.07
C LEU A 53 4.83 2.38 -0.67
N THR A 54 4.75 1.04 -0.64
CA THR A 54 5.91 0.19 -0.39
C THR A 54 7.00 0.44 -1.41
N GLN A 55 6.68 0.52 -2.71
CA GLN A 55 7.66 0.82 -3.74
C GLN A 55 8.31 2.21 -3.56
N LEU A 56 7.54 3.22 -3.17
CA LEU A 56 8.06 4.57 -2.92
C LEU A 56 8.98 4.62 -1.68
N ILE A 57 8.67 3.84 -0.64
CA ILE A 57 9.51 3.65 0.55
C ILE A 57 10.80 2.91 0.16
N GLN A 58 10.71 1.80 -0.57
CA GLN A 58 11.88 1.03 -1.04
C GLN A 58 12.78 1.84 -1.98
N GLN A 59 12.20 2.73 -2.80
CA GLN A 59 12.96 3.66 -3.65
C GLN A 59 13.70 4.75 -2.84
N GLY A 60 13.50 4.84 -1.53
CA GLY A 60 14.08 5.88 -0.68
C GLY A 60 13.56 7.29 -0.98
N LYS A 61 12.47 7.39 -1.75
CA LYS A 61 11.78 8.67 -2.05
C LYS A 61 10.95 9.15 -0.87
N ILE A 62 10.54 8.23 -0.01
CA ILE A 62 9.78 8.52 1.21
C ILE A 62 10.72 8.32 2.40
N LYS A 63 11.34 9.43 2.82
CA LYS A 63 12.17 9.50 4.03
C LYS A 63 11.38 9.92 5.27
N GLU A 64 10.19 10.47 5.05
CA GLU A 64 9.30 11.03 6.08
C GLU A 64 7.95 10.32 6.07
N LYS A 65 7.15 10.51 7.12
CA LYS A 65 5.82 9.90 7.21
C LYS A 65 4.89 10.41 6.10
N ILE A 66 4.28 9.49 5.36
CA ILE A 66 3.19 9.71 4.40
C ILE A 66 2.01 10.32 5.16
N THR A 67 1.71 11.58 4.85
CA THR A 67 0.56 12.31 5.38
C THR A 67 -0.73 11.91 4.64
N ASP A 68 -1.89 12.28 5.22
CA ASP A 68 -3.19 12.10 4.56
C ASP A 68 -3.21 12.77 3.18
N GLU A 69 -2.62 13.96 3.05
CA GLU A 69 -2.56 14.69 1.78
C GLU A 69 -1.77 13.93 0.71
N GLN A 70 -0.61 13.37 1.07
CA GLN A 70 0.21 12.56 0.16
C GLN A 70 -0.52 11.28 -0.26
N TYR A 71 -1.21 10.63 0.70
CA TYR A 71 -2.01 9.46 0.43
C TYR A 71 -3.20 9.77 -0.48
N LYS A 72 -3.91 10.87 -0.22
CA LYS A 72 -5.02 11.36 -1.05
C LYS A 72 -4.55 11.72 -2.46
N SER A 73 -3.40 12.38 -2.59
CA SER A 73 -2.79 12.71 -3.89
C SER A 73 -2.49 11.42 -4.69
N LEU A 74 -1.97 10.40 -4.03
CA LEU A 74 -1.73 9.08 -4.63
C LEU A 74 -3.03 8.40 -5.07
N LEU A 75 -4.07 8.42 -4.23
CA LEU A 75 -5.39 7.89 -4.59
C LEU A 75 -6.05 8.65 -5.75
N SER A 76 -5.88 9.97 -5.80
CA SER A 76 -6.35 10.79 -6.93
C SER A 76 -5.67 10.36 -8.21
N ARG A 77 -4.32 10.29 -8.20
CA ARG A 77 -3.52 9.82 -9.36
C ARG A 77 -3.87 8.40 -9.80
N MET A 78 -4.25 7.52 -8.88
CA MET A 78 -4.71 6.16 -9.20
C MET A 78 -6.10 6.13 -9.85
N THR A 79 -6.96 7.08 -9.49
CA THR A 79 -8.30 7.21 -10.05
C THR A 79 -8.24 7.93 -11.40
N GLU A 80 -7.32 8.88 -11.54
CA GLU A 80 -7.01 9.64 -12.76
C GLU A 80 -6.11 8.87 -13.74
N LYS A 81 -6.27 7.54 -13.87
CA LYS A 81 -5.56 6.72 -14.88
C LYS A 81 -5.96 7.08 -16.32
N LYS A 82 -5.58 8.27 -16.76
CA LYS A 82 -5.02 8.56 -18.08
C LYS A 82 -3.84 9.49 -17.81
N GLU A 83 -2.66 9.16 -18.34
CA GLU A 83 -1.46 10.01 -18.34
C GLU A 83 -0.56 9.93 -17.10
N ILE A 84 0.08 8.78 -16.87
CA ILE A 84 1.43 8.81 -16.30
C ILE A 84 2.38 8.42 -17.44
N ARG A 85 2.80 9.44 -18.21
CA ARG A 85 3.96 9.38 -19.09
C ARG A 85 5.19 9.10 -18.22
N ILE A 86 5.64 7.85 -18.20
CA ILE A 86 6.99 7.51 -17.75
C ILE A 86 7.93 8.06 -18.82
N LYS A 87 8.50 9.25 -18.60
CA LYS A 87 9.65 9.70 -19.40
C LYS A 87 10.88 8.91 -18.93
N LYS A 88 11.52 8.28 -19.92
CA LYS A 88 12.78 7.54 -19.88
C LYS A 88 13.95 8.45 -19.53
#